data_AF-A0A259CUC6-F1
#
_entry.id   AF-A0A259CUC6-F1
#
_cell.length_a   1.000
_cell.length_b   1.000
_cell.length_c   1.000
_cell.angle_alpha   90.00
_cell.angle_beta   90.00
_cell.angle_gamma   90.00
#
_symmetry.space_group_name_H-M   'P 1'
#
loop_
_entity.id
_entity.type
_entity.pdbx_description
1 polymer ?
#
loop_
_entity_poly.entity_id
_entity_poly.type
_entity_poly.pdbx_seq_one_letter_code
_entity_poly.pdbx_strand_id
1 'polypeptide(L)'
;MKTEHFALQSVHYMPKLLEAGILYVSEEFNAAAHLCACGCGQKVRTPLGPTEWTVRNDARGPTLRPSVGNWQLPCKSHYLITNGTVQWSNQWSDKQIHAGRQKEHARRAEYYEARKPQVSWWRLLLDFVRQKLGL
;
A
#
# COMPACT_ATOMS: atom_id res chain seq x y z
N MET A 1 -3.70 -12.88 -20.93
CA MET A 1 -4.35 -11.70 -21.53
C MET A 1 -4.21 -10.53 -20.57
N LYS A 2 -4.05 -9.29 -21.05
CA LYS A 2 -4.05 -8.11 -20.18
C LYS A 2 -5.42 -7.93 -19.54
N THR A 3 -5.42 -7.43 -18.31
CA THR A 3 -6.63 -7.02 -17.59
C THR A 3 -6.83 -5.53 -17.84
N GLU A 4 -7.97 -5.16 -18.40
CA GLU A 4 -8.30 -3.77 -18.71
C GLU A 4 -9.19 -3.14 -17.62
N HIS A 5 -9.86 -3.96 -16.80
CA HIS A 5 -10.79 -3.53 -15.79
C HIS A 5 -10.71 -4.39 -14.52
N PHE A 6 -10.91 -3.76 -13.36
CA PHE A 6 -11.00 -4.37 -12.05
C PHE A 6 -12.34 -4.10 -11.39
N ALA A 7 -12.98 -5.15 -10.87
CA ALA A 7 -14.04 -5.04 -9.88
C ALA A 7 -13.45 -5.11 -8.47
N LEU A 8 -14.09 -4.45 -7.49
CA LEU A 8 -13.68 -4.56 -6.10
C LEU A 8 -14.42 -5.72 -5.42
N GLN A 9 -13.70 -6.53 -4.66
CA GLN A 9 -14.28 -7.50 -3.76
C GLN A 9 -13.76 -7.28 -2.35
N SER A 10 -14.67 -6.91 -1.44
CA SER A 10 -14.35 -6.84 -0.01
C SER A 10 -14.26 -8.24 0.55
N VAL A 11 -13.19 -8.52 1.30
CA VAL A 11 -12.92 -9.81 1.92
C VAL A 11 -12.40 -9.61 3.33
N HIS A 12 -12.74 -10.54 4.22
CA HIS A 12 -12.13 -10.59 5.53
C HIS A 12 -10.68 -11.05 5.42
N TYR A 13 -10.46 -12.29 4.95
CA TYR A 13 -9.15 -12.85 4.65
C TYR A 13 -8.84 -12.83 3.15
N MET A 14 -7.57 -12.57 2.80
CA MET A 14 -7.12 -12.66 1.42
C MET A 14 -7.23 -14.09 0.89
N PRO A 15 -7.89 -14.32 -0.27
CA PRO A 15 -8.04 -15.66 -0.80
C PRO A 15 -6.69 -16.25 -1.25
N LYS A 16 -6.57 -17.57 -1.12
CA LYS A 16 -5.34 -18.29 -1.51
C LYS A 16 -5.06 -18.16 -3.01
N LEU A 17 -6.11 -18.18 -3.82
CA LEU A 17 -6.07 -18.00 -5.26
C LEU A 17 -6.76 -16.68 -5.59
N LEU A 18 -6.09 -15.83 -6.37
CA LEU A 18 -6.67 -14.57 -6.84
C LEU A 18 -7.14 -14.76 -8.28
N GLU A 19 -8.20 -14.07 -8.63
CA GLU A 19 -8.74 -14.05 -9.99
C GLU A 19 -8.29 -12.78 -10.74
N ALA A 20 -8.19 -12.88 -12.06
CA ALA A 20 -7.89 -11.73 -12.91
C ALA A 20 -9.08 -10.76 -12.91
N GLY A 21 -8.82 -9.46 -12.90
CA GLY A 21 -9.88 -8.45 -12.88
C GLY A 21 -10.59 -8.26 -11.55
N ILE A 22 -10.08 -8.84 -10.45
CA ILE A 22 -10.59 -8.56 -9.10
C ILE A 22 -9.51 -7.90 -8.24
N LEU A 23 -9.85 -6.74 -7.68
CA LEU A 23 -9.12 -6.07 -6.63
C LEU A 23 -9.72 -6.48 -5.29
N TYR A 24 -9.05 -7.40 -4.60
CA TYR A 24 -9.44 -7.84 -3.28
C TYR A 24 -9.00 -6.81 -2.25
N VAL A 25 -9.89 -6.45 -1.32
CA VAL A 25 -9.61 -5.48 -0.26
C VAL A 25 -10.03 -6.07 1.08
N SER A 26 -9.11 -6.06 2.03
CA SER A 26 -9.38 -6.34 3.44
C SER A 26 -9.11 -5.08 4.25
N GLU A 27 -10.20 -4.52 4.79
CA GLU A 27 -10.13 -3.34 5.66
C GLU A 27 -9.48 -3.70 7.01
N GLU A 28 -9.83 -4.86 7.59
CA GLU A 28 -9.28 -5.31 8.87
C GLU A 28 -7.76 -5.45 8.84
N PHE A 29 -7.23 -6.05 7.77
CA PHE A 29 -5.79 -6.25 7.62
C PHE A 29 -5.09 -5.11 6.87
N ASN A 30 -5.82 -4.03 6.55
CA ASN A 30 -5.31 -2.88 5.81
C ASN A 30 -4.50 -3.30 4.57
N ALA A 31 -5.08 -4.16 3.74
CA ALA A 31 -4.39 -4.74 2.60
C ALA A 31 -5.29 -4.87 1.38
N ALA A 32 -4.74 -4.60 0.22
CA ALA A 32 -5.34 -4.95 -1.05
C ALA A 32 -4.41 -5.85 -1.86
N ALA A 33 -4.99 -6.68 -2.72
CA ALA A 33 -4.24 -7.56 -3.61
C ALA A 33 -5.02 -7.84 -4.90
N HIS A 34 -4.27 -8.02 -5.98
CA HIS A 34 -4.80 -8.40 -7.29
C HIS A 34 -3.76 -9.14 -8.11
N LEU A 35 -4.20 -9.84 -9.16
CA LEU A 35 -3.27 -10.33 -10.17
C LEU A 35 -2.80 -9.18 -11.06
N CYS A 36 -1.51 -9.19 -11.41
CA CYS A 36 -0.90 -8.14 -12.21
C CYS A 36 -1.66 -7.88 -13.51
N ALA A 37 -2.02 -6.63 -13.76
CA ALA A 37 -2.83 -6.21 -14.91
C ALA A 37 -2.21 -6.56 -16.27
N CYS A 38 -0.90 -6.80 -16.34
CA CYS A 38 -0.26 -7.21 -17.61
C CYS A 38 -0.64 -8.64 -18.03
N GLY A 39 -1.25 -9.42 -17.13
CA GLY A 39 -1.67 -10.80 -17.39
C GLY A 39 -0.61 -11.85 -17.09
N CYS A 40 0.49 -11.50 -16.43
CA CYS A 40 1.55 -12.47 -16.07
C CYS A 40 1.20 -13.38 -14.87
N GLY A 41 0.04 -13.17 -14.23
CA GLY A 41 -0.43 -13.99 -13.12
C GLY A 41 0.29 -13.78 -11.78
N GLN A 42 1.25 -12.83 -11.70
CA GLN A 42 1.92 -12.51 -10.44
C GLN A 42 0.97 -11.76 -9.50
N LYS A 43 1.04 -12.10 -8.20
CA LYS A 43 0.25 -11.44 -7.16
C LYS A 43 0.90 -10.09 -6.81
N VAL A 44 0.14 -9.02 -6.98
CA VAL A 44 0.50 -7.69 -6.52
C VAL A 44 -0.16 -7.48 -5.18
N ARG A 45 0.62 -7.05 -4.18
CA ARG A 45 0.13 -6.65 -2.86
C ARG A 45 0.32 -5.16 -2.68
N THR A 46 -0.71 -4.48 -2.22
CA THR A 46 -0.69 -3.06 -1.91
C THR A 46 -1.18 -2.86 -0.48
N PRO A 47 -0.26 -2.69 0.49
CA PRO A 47 -0.65 -2.34 1.85
C PRO A 47 -1.40 -1.02 1.84
N LEU A 48 -2.44 -0.93 2.66
CA LEU A 48 -3.28 0.24 2.77
C LEU A 48 -2.89 1.05 4.00
N GLY A 49 -2.88 2.37 3.85
CA GLY A 49 -2.61 3.24 4.98
C GLY A 49 -2.21 4.66 4.58
N PRO A 50 -2.03 5.54 5.57
CA PRO A 50 -1.78 6.97 5.35
C PRO A 50 -0.48 7.23 4.57
N THR A 51 0.53 6.37 4.76
CA THR A 51 1.82 6.45 4.08
C THR A 51 1.97 5.42 2.95
N GLU A 52 0.91 4.70 2.62
CA GLU A 52 0.93 3.56 1.69
C GLU A 52 -0.11 3.78 0.57
N TRP A 53 -0.74 2.72 0.07
CA TRP A 53 -1.84 2.82 -0.89
C TRP A 53 -3.16 3.18 -0.20
N THR A 54 -4.08 3.72 -1.00
CA THR A 54 -5.47 3.99 -0.66
C THR A 54 -6.36 3.36 -1.72
N VAL A 55 -7.49 2.82 -1.29
CA VAL A 55 -8.54 2.32 -2.17
C VAL A 55 -9.82 3.07 -1.90
N ARG A 56 -10.49 3.51 -2.96
CA ARG A 56 -11.85 4.06 -2.90
C ARG A 56 -12.71 3.29 -3.89
N ASN A 57 -13.87 2.83 -3.47
CA ASN A 57 -14.86 2.26 -4.38
C ASN A 57 -15.96 3.29 -4.65
N ASP A 58 -16.30 3.51 -5.91
CA ASP A 58 -17.49 4.27 -6.29
C ASP A 58 -18.36 3.48 -7.27
N ALA A 59 -19.49 4.05 -7.69
CA ALA A 59 -20.43 3.39 -8.60
C ALA A 59 -19.80 2.96 -9.94
N ARG A 60 -18.69 3.57 -10.35
CA ARG A 60 -17.97 3.22 -11.58
C ARG A 60 -16.88 2.18 -11.35
N GLY A 61 -16.46 1.96 -10.10
CA GLY A 61 -15.50 0.93 -9.72
C GLY A 61 -14.36 1.41 -8.81
N PRO A 62 -13.40 0.53 -8.49
CA PRO A 62 -12.31 0.86 -7.58
C PRO A 62 -11.31 1.86 -8.16
N THR A 63 -10.79 2.71 -7.30
CA THR A 63 -9.66 3.58 -7.56
C THR A 63 -8.56 3.25 -6.55
N LEU A 64 -7.37 2.88 -7.05
CA LEU A 64 -6.20 2.54 -6.23
C LEU A 64 -5.11 3.59 -6.43
N ARG A 65 -4.59 4.18 -5.35
CA ARG A 65 -3.53 5.20 -5.39
C ARG A 65 -2.44 4.90 -4.37
N PRO A 66 -1.16 5.21 -4.62
CA PRO A 66 -0.60 5.72 -5.88
C PRO A 66 -0.58 4.63 -6.98
N SER A 67 0.14 4.88 -8.09
CA SER A 67 0.30 3.88 -9.16
C SER A 67 0.95 2.59 -8.66
N VAL A 68 0.78 1.51 -9.42
CA VAL A 68 1.41 0.20 -9.18
C VAL A 68 2.61 0.08 -10.12
N GLY A 69 3.82 0.15 -9.57
CA GLY A 69 5.07 -0.07 -10.31
C GLY A 69 5.70 -1.42 -9.94
N ASN A 70 5.62 -2.41 -10.83
CA ASN A 70 6.11 -3.76 -10.59
C ASN A 70 7.58 -3.95 -10.99
N TRP A 71 8.45 -3.03 -10.57
CA TRP A 71 9.86 -2.98 -10.99
C TRP A 71 10.69 -4.20 -10.57
N GLN A 72 10.24 -4.93 -9.56
CA GLN A 72 10.87 -6.15 -9.07
C GLN A 72 10.38 -7.42 -9.81
N LEU A 73 9.31 -7.31 -10.60
CA LEU A 73 8.79 -8.42 -11.40
C LEU A 73 9.40 -8.39 -12.80
N PRO A 74 9.57 -9.56 -13.47
CA PRO A 74 10.08 -9.62 -14.84
C PRO A 74 9.29 -8.76 -15.83
N CYS A 75 7.98 -8.60 -15.61
CA CYS A 75 7.10 -7.83 -16.50
C CYS A 75 7.29 -6.30 -16.41
N LYS A 76 7.91 -5.78 -15.34
CA LYS A 76 8.14 -4.33 -15.09
C LYS A 76 6.93 -3.43 -15.41
N SER A 77 5.71 -3.93 -15.21
CA SER A 77 4.48 -3.24 -15.57
C SER A 77 4.25 -2.02 -14.69
N HIS A 78 3.71 -0.94 -15.25
CA HIS A 78 3.32 0.25 -14.51
C HIS A 78 1.94 0.75 -14.92
N TYR A 79 1.04 0.91 -13.96
CA TYR A 79 -0.34 1.32 -14.23
C TYR A 79 -1.01 1.94 -13.00
N LEU A 80 -2.13 2.62 -13.25
CA LEU A 80 -3.11 3.03 -12.25
C LEU A 80 -4.39 2.24 -12.44
N ILE A 81 -5.19 2.10 -11.38
CA ILE A 81 -6.57 1.65 -11.46
C ILE A 81 -7.45 2.83 -11.10
N THR A 82 -8.29 3.29 -12.02
CA THR A 82 -9.15 4.46 -11.87
C THR A 82 -10.56 4.12 -12.29
N ASN A 83 -11.50 4.15 -11.34
CA ASN A 83 -12.90 3.77 -11.57
C ASN A 83 -12.99 2.40 -12.26
N GLY A 84 -12.26 1.42 -11.75
CA GLY A 84 -12.12 0.07 -12.30
C GLY A 84 -11.15 -0.04 -13.48
N THR A 85 -10.98 1.00 -14.29
CA THR A 85 -10.16 0.94 -15.52
C THR A 85 -8.66 0.97 -15.25
N VAL A 86 -7.91 0.14 -15.97
CA VAL A 86 -6.45 0.13 -15.97
C VAL A 86 -5.92 1.22 -16.89
N GLN A 87 -5.12 2.13 -16.33
CA GLN A 87 -4.46 3.21 -17.06
C GLN A 87 -2.96 2.94 -17.07
N TRP A 88 -2.45 2.51 -18.23
CA TRP A 88 -1.03 2.21 -18.41
C TRP A 88 -0.18 3.47 -18.26
N SER A 89 0.94 3.33 -17.54
CA SER A 89 1.93 4.38 -17.34
C SER A 89 3.28 3.96 -17.91
N ASN A 90 4.09 4.95 -18.25
CA ASN A 90 5.42 4.70 -18.80
C ASN A 90 6.31 3.94 -17.83
N GLN A 91 7.19 3.10 -18.36
CA GLN A 91 8.25 2.50 -17.55
C GLN A 91 9.15 3.59 -17.01
N TRP A 92 9.56 3.43 -15.75
CA TRP A 92 10.51 4.32 -15.12
C TRP A 92 11.93 3.79 -15.33
N SER A 93 12.86 4.72 -15.59
CA SER A 93 14.29 4.44 -15.48
C SER A 93 14.67 4.12 -14.03
N ASP A 94 15.81 3.46 -13.83
CA ASP A 94 16.33 3.14 -12.50
C ASP A 94 16.49 4.39 -11.62
N LYS A 95 16.88 5.52 -12.24
CA LYS A 95 16.96 6.83 -11.56
C LYS A 95 15.60 7.31 -11.07
N GLN A 96 14.56 7.20 -11.89
CA GLN A 96 13.18 7.56 -11.49
C GLN A 96 12.66 6.62 -10.40
N ILE A 97 12.94 5.32 -10.49
CA ILE A 97 12.58 4.33 -9.47
C ILE A 97 13.24 4.67 -8.13
N HIS A 98 14.54 4.97 -8.12
CA HIS A 98 15.26 5.36 -6.90
C HIS A 98 14.71 6.65 -6.30
N ALA A 99 14.53 7.70 -7.11
CA ALA A 99 14.00 8.97 -6.65
C ALA A 99 12.58 8.81 -6.06
N GLY A 100 11.73 8.01 -6.69
CA GLY A 100 10.39 7.70 -6.20
C GLY A 100 10.41 7.02 -4.82
N ARG A 101 11.24 5.98 -4.65
CA ARG A 101 11.39 5.28 -3.37
C ARG A 101 11.93 6.19 -2.27
N GLN A 102 12.92 7.04 -2.58
CA GLN A 102 13.46 7.99 -1.60
C GLN A 102 12.40 9.00 -1.14
N LYS A 103 11.59 9.52 -2.06
CA LYS A 103 10.48 10.42 -1.74
C LYS A 103 9.42 9.73 -0.87
N GLU A 104 9.08 8.49 -1.19
CA GLU A 104 8.15 7.69 -0.39
C GLU A 104 8.68 7.45 1.04
N HIS A 105 9.95 7.08 1.16
CA HIS A 105 10.62 6.87 2.45
C HIS A 105 10.65 8.14 3.30
N ALA A 106 11.00 9.28 2.71
CA ALA A 106 11.01 10.58 3.39
C ALA A 106 9.61 10.94 3.92
N ARG A 107 8.58 10.84 3.07
CA ARG A 107 7.18 11.10 3.46
C ARG A 107 6.72 10.19 4.59
N ARG A 108 7.11 8.92 4.55
CA ARG A 108 6.79 7.95 5.60
C ARG A 108 7.46 8.34 6.92
N ALA A 109 8.74 8.69 6.89
CA ALA A 109 9.47 9.12 8.07
C ALA A 109 8.83 10.36 8.70
N GLU A 110 8.57 11.40 7.90
CA GLU A 110 7.90 12.64 8.36
C GLU A 110 6.55 12.36 9.04
N TYR A 111 5.74 11.47 8.45
CA TYR A 111 4.43 11.12 9.01
C TYR A 111 4.50 10.50 10.41
N TYR A 112 5.45 9.59 10.63
CA TYR A 112 5.61 8.89 11.91
C TYR A 112 6.35 9.74 12.94
N GLU A 113 7.35 10.53 12.55
CA GLU A 113 8.02 11.48 13.45
C GLU A 113 7.02 12.49 14.04
N ALA A 114 6.14 13.06 13.21
CA ALA A 114 5.10 13.98 13.67
C ALA A 114 4.07 13.37 14.64
N ARG A 115 4.00 12.03 14.72
CA ARG A 115 3.06 11.28 15.56
C ARG A 115 3.75 10.51 16.69
N LYS A 116 5.07 10.70 16.87
CA LYS A 116 5.75 10.12 18.02
C LYS A 116 5.12 10.67 19.30
N PRO A 117 4.69 9.79 20.23
CA PRO A 117 4.16 10.25 21.50
C PRO A 117 5.24 11.08 22.20
N GLN A 118 4.87 12.28 22.63
CA GLN A 118 5.73 13.10 23.47
C GLN A 118 5.92 12.36 24.79
N VAL A 119 7.10 11.77 24.98
CA VAL A 119 7.45 11.09 26.22
C VAL A 119 7.49 12.14 27.32
N SER A 120 6.52 12.08 28.23
CA SER A 120 6.51 12.96 29.40
C SER A 120 7.67 12.56 30.29
N TRP A 121 8.66 13.44 30.40
CA TRP A 121 9.83 13.23 31.25
C TRP A 121 9.45 12.96 32.72
N TRP A 122 8.32 13.50 33.19
CA TRP A 122 7.76 13.19 34.51
C TRP A 122 7.33 11.73 34.63
N ARG A 123 6.79 11.12 33.57
CA ARG A 123 6.45 9.69 33.56
C ARG A 123 7.72 8.84 33.59
N LEU A 124 8.73 9.18 32.80
CA LEU A 124 10.03 8.49 32.84
C LEU A 124 10.70 8.61 34.22
N LEU A 125 10.60 9.79 34.85
CA LEU A 125 11.13 10.03 36.19
C LEU A 125 10.33 9.27 37.26
N LEU A 126 9.00 9.24 37.16
CA LEU A 126 8.12 8.48 38.06
C LEU A 126 8.36 6.97 37.94
N ASP A 127 8.52 6.44 36.72
CA ASP A 127 8.82 5.03 36.47
C ASP A 127 10.20 4.67 37.03
N PHE A 128 11.20 5.55 36.87
CA PHE A 128 12.52 5.38 37.47
C PHE A 128 12.47 5.38 39.00
N VAL A 129 11.70 6.29 39.61
CA VAL A 129 11.53 6.37 41.07
C VAL A 129 10.80 5.14 41.61
N ARG A 130 9.74 4.68 40.95
CA ARG A 130 9.03 3.43 41.30
C ARG A 130 9.95 2.22 41.26
N GLN A 131 10.73 2.08 40.18
CA GLN A 131 11.69 0.99 40.03
C GLN A 131 12.77 0.99 41.12
N LYS A 132 13.23 2.17 41.55
CA LYS A 132 14.20 2.32 42.64
C LYS A 132 13.60 2.09 44.04
N LEU A 133 12.32 2.38 44.22
CA LEU A 133 11.60 2.20 45.49
C LEU A 133 10.92 0.83 45.64
N GLY A 134 10.91 0.00 44.59
CA GLY A 134 10.34 -1.36 44.62
C GLY A 134 8.81 -1.40 44.66
N LEU A 135 8.14 -0.38 44.10
CA LEU A 135 6.68 -0.31 43.93
C LEU A 135 6.26 -0.69 42.50
#